data_AF-X0TEE0-F1
#
_entry.id   AF-X0TEE0-F1
#
_cell.length_a   1.000
_cell.length_b   1.000
_cell.length_c   1.000
_cell.angle_alpha   90.00
_cell.angle_beta   90.00
_cell.angle_gamma   90.00
#
_symmetry.space_group_name_H-M   'P 1'
#
loop_
_entity.id
_entity.type
_entity.pdbx_description
1 polymer ?
#
loop_
_entity_poly.entity_id
_entity_poly.type
_entity_poly.pdbx_seq_one_letter_code
_entity_poly.pdbx_strand_id
1 'polypeptide(L)' 'MTVKLIAAWVGGGLLLLAGIWIASNLEMTVGVSETSYILALLVALGLILAAGLLWISVAVATRHHE' A
#
# COMPACT_ATOMS: atom_id res chain seq x y z
N MET A 1 2.57 0.16 22.56
CA MET A 1 1.61 0.04 21.42
C MET A 1 0.64 -1.09 21.69
N THR A 2 -0.65 -0.90 21.44
CA THR A 2 -1.66 -1.97 21.55
C THR A 2 -1.55 -2.95 20.37
N VAL A 3 -2.06 -4.18 20.53
CA VAL A 3 -2.05 -5.22 19.48
C VAL A 3 -2.71 -4.73 18.18
N LYS A 4 -3.80 -3.96 18.29
CA LYS A 4 -4.49 -3.35 17.14
C LYS A 4 -3.58 -2.41 16.36
N LEU A 5 -2.77 -1.63 17.07
CA LEU A 5 -1.85 -0.65 16.48
C LEU A 5 -0.69 -1.34 15.76
N ILE A 6 -0.18 -2.43 16.33
CA ILE A 6 0.84 -3.28 15.70
C ILE A 6 0.28 -3.92 14.43
N ALA A 7 -0.94 -4.47 14.48
CA ALA A 7 -1.59 -5.07 13.33
C ALA A 7 -1.81 -4.06 12.20
N ALA A 8 -2.24 -2.83 12.51
CA ALA A 8 -2.40 -1.75 11.53
C ALA A 8 -1.06 -1.34 10.90
N TRP A 9 0.01 -1.27 11.71
CA TRP A 9 1.35 -0.93 11.23
C TRP A 9 1.91 -2.01 10.30
N VAL A 10 1.82 -3.29 10.70
CA VAL A 10 2.26 -4.44 9.89
C VAL A 10 1.42 -4.56 8.62
N GLY A 11 0.09 -4.39 8.73
CA GLY A 11 -0.82 -4.39 7.59
C GLY A 11 -0.46 -3.31 6.56
N GLY A 12 -0.12 -2.10 7.03
CA GLY A 12 0.39 -1.04 6.16
C GLY A 12 1.67 -1.44 5.42
N GLY A 13 2.62 -2.07 6.12
CA GLY A 13 3.84 -2.59 5.50
C GLY A 13 3.58 -3.63 4.41
N LEU A 14 2.64 -4.56 4.64
CA LEU A 14 2.25 -5.58 3.65
C LEU A 14 1.61 -4.96 2.41
N LEU A 15 0.72 -3.97 2.59
CA LEU A 15 0.10 -3.25 1.46
C LEU A 15 1.14 -2.47 0.66
N LEU A 16 2.09 -1.81 1.34
CA LEU A 16 3.17 -1.10 0.68
C LEU A 16 4.05 -2.06 -0.14
N LEU A 17 4.44 -3.19 0.45
CA LEU A 17 5.23 -4.22 -0.23
C LEU A 17 4.51 -4.74 -1.48
N ALA A 18 3.22 -5.04 -1.37
CA ALA A 18 2.42 -5.51 -2.51
C ALA A 18 2.33 -4.44 -3.61
N GLY A 19 2.08 -3.17 -3.25
CA GLY A 19 2.03 -2.07 -4.20
C GLY A 19 3.36 -1.85 -4.94
N ILE A 20 4.47 -1.85 -4.21
CA ILE A 20 5.82 -1.74 -4.79
C ILE A 20 6.12 -2.95 -5.68
N TRP A 21 5.80 -4.16 -5.24
CA TRP A 21 6.04 -5.37 -6.01
C TRP A 21 5.30 -5.33 -7.36
N ILE A 22 4.04 -4.91 -7.38
CA ILE A 22 3.29 -4.72 -8.64
C ILE A 22 3.98 -3.68 -9.51
N ALA A 23 4.27 -2.49 -8.96
CA ALA A 23 4.86 -1.40 -9.74
C ALA A 23 6.25 -1.75 -10.31
N SER A 24 7.07 -2.50 -9.56
CA SER A 24 8.42 -2.91 -9.99
C SER A 24 8.43 -4.03 -11.02
N ASN A 25 7.35 -4.82 -11.11
CA ASN A 25 7.23 -5.90 -12.11
C ASN A 25 6.35 -5.49 -13.30
N LEU A 26 5.91 -4.24 -13.35
CA LEU A 26 5.05 -3.77 -14.42
C LEU A 26 5.90 -3.32 -15.62
N GLU A 27 5.82 -4.09 -16.70
CA GLU A 27 6.50 -3.78 -17.96
C GLU A 27 5.49 -3.78 -19.12
N MET A 28 5.60 -2.78 -19.99
CA MET A 28 4.79 -2.70 -21.20
C MET A 28 5.42 -3.60 -22.27
N THR A 29 5.02 -4.87 -22.29
CA THR A 29 5.51 -5.88 -23.25
C THR A 29 4.50 -6.16 -24.35
N VAL A 30 4.96 -6.83 -25.41
CA VAL A 30 4.08 -7.30 -26.50
C VAL A 30 2.99 -8.22 -25.93
N GLY A 31 1.72 -7.87 -26.15
CA GLY A 31 0.56 -8.63 -25.66
C GLY A 31 -0.10 -8.06 -24.40
N VAL A 32 0.48 -7.05 -23.76
CA VAL A 32 -0.18 -6.31 -22.67
C VAL A 32 -0.97 -5.14 -23.26
N SER A 33 -2.26 -5.06 -22.94
CA SER A 33 -3.08 -3.92 -23.36
C SER A 33 -2.77 -2.69 -22.49
N GLU A 34 -2.77 -1.51 -23.10
CA GLU A 34 -2.56 -0.24 -22.40
C GLU A 34 -3.54 -0.07 -21.23
N THR A 35 -4.81 -0.45 -21.42
CA THR A 35 -5.83 -0.43 -20.37
C THR A 35 -5.45 -1.32 -19.19
N SER A 36 -4.99 -2.56 -19.43
CA SER A 36 -4.58 -3.47 -18.34
C SER A 36 -3.36 -2.94 -17.59
N TYR A 37 -2.42 -2.30 -18.29
CA TYR A 37 -1.25 -1.68 -17.69
C TYR A 37 -1.64 -0.50 -16.77
N ILE A 38 -2.50 0.40 -17.27
CA ILE A 38 -2.99 1.55 -16.47
C ILE A 38 -3.78 1.06 -15.25
N LEU A 39 -4.63 0.04 -15.39
CA LEU A 39 -5.38 -0.52 -14.27
C LEU A 39 -4.44 -1.10 -13.19
N ALA A 40 -3.39 -1.83 -13.59
CA ALA A 40 -2.42 -2.37 -12.65
C ALA A 40 -1.63 -1.27 -11.91
N LEU A 41 -1.27 -0.18 -12.61
CA LEU A 41 -0.68 1.02 -11.98
C LEU A 41 -1.63 1.65 -10.94
N LEU A 42 -2.91 1.78 -11.26
CA LEU A 42 -3.90 2.34 -10.35
C LEU A 42 -4.08 1.47 -9.10
N VAL A 43 -4.05 0.15 -9.26
CA VAL A 43 -4.08 -0.80 -8.13
C VAL A 43 -2.83 -0.64 -7.26
N ALA A 44 -1.64 -0.59 -7.85
CA ALA A 44 -0.39 -0.38 -7.12
C ALA A 44 -0.41 0.95 -6.33
N LEU A 45 -0.87 2.03 -6.97
CA LEU A 45 -1.04 3.33 -6.32
C LEU A 45 -2.03 3.26 -5.15
N GLY A 46 -3.18 2.61 -5.34
CA GLY A 46 -4.18 2.44 -4.30
C GLY A 46 -3.64 1.72 -3.06
N LEU A 47 -2.83 0.67 -3.25
CA LEU A 47 -2.18 -0.06 -2.17
C LEU A 47 -1.17 0.81 -1.39
N ILE A 48 -0.38 1.60 -2.11
CA ILE A 48 0.60 2.53 -1.51
C ILE A 48 -0.11 3.61 -0.68
N LEU A 49 -1.20 4.19 -1.21
CA LEU A 49 -1.99 5.19 -0.49
C LEU A 49 -2.66 4.59 0.76
N ALA A 50 -3.22 3.38 0.65
CA ALA A 50 -3.83 2.68 1.78
C ALA A 50 -2.81 2.38 2.88
N ALA A 51 -1.58 1.98 2.52
CA ALA A 51 -0.48 1.82 3.47
C ALA A 51 -0.16 3.12 4.21
N GLY A 52 -0.06 4.24 3.48
CA GLY A 52 0.14 5.56 4.07
C GLY A 52 -0.96 5.95 5.05
N LEU A 53 -2.23 5.72 4.69
CA LEU A 53 -3.38 5.99 5.56
C LEU A 53 -3.34 5.17 6.86
N LEU A 54 -2.94 3.89 6.79
CA LEU A 54 -2.78 3.05 7.98
C LEU A 54 -1.68 3.60 8.91
N TRP A 55 -0.55 4.04 8.38
CA TRP A 55 0.51 4.60 9.20
C TRP A 55 0.20 5.98 9.76
N ILE A 56 -0.53 6.83 9.02
CA ILE A 56 -1.08 8.09 9.56
C ILE A 56 -2.01 7.76 10.73
N SER A 57 -2.89 6.77 10.57
CA SER A 57 -3.81 6.34 11.64
C SER A 57 -3.05 5.83 12.87
N VAL A 58 -1.97 5.07 12.67
CA VAL A 58 -1.09 4.61 13.75
C VAL A 58 -0.43 5.80 14.47
N ALA A 59 0.11 6.77 13.73
CA ALA A 59 0.77 7.95 14.29
C ALA A 59 -0.19 8.84 15.11
N VAL A 60 -1.42 9.02 14.63
CA VAL A 60 -2.47 9.76 15.36
C VAL A 60 -2.85 9.01 16.64
N ALA A 61 -3.05 7.71 16.55
CA ALA A 61 -3.43 6.90 17.70
C ALA A 61 -2.31 6.79 18.75
N THR A 62 -1.03 6.73 18.36
CA THR A 62 0.08 6.82 19.33
C THR A 62 0.07 8.14 20.09
N ARG A 63 -0.19 9.27 19.40
CA ARG A 63 -0.20 10.60 20.01
C ARG A 63 -1.33 10.80 21.01
N HIS A 64 -2.49 10.18 20.80
CA HIS A 64 -3.64 10.30 21.71
C HIS A 64 -3.57 9.36 22.91
N HIS A 65 -2.62 8.43 22.92
CA HIS A 65 -2.40 7.48 24.01
C HIS A 65 -1.25 7.87 24.96
N GLU A 66 -0.53 8.97 24.66
CA GLU A 66 0.39 9.66 25.56
C GLU A 66 -0.35 10.78 26.31
#